data_AF-A0AAD4W7W7-F1
#
_entry.id   AF-A0AAD4W7W7-F1
#
_cell.length_a   1.000
_cell.length_b   1.000
_cell.length_c   1.000
_cell.angle_alpha   90.00
_cell.angle_beta   90.00
_cell.angle_gamma   90.00
#
_symmetry.space_group_name_H-M   'P 1'
#
loop_
_entity.id
_entity.type
_entity.pdbx_description
1 polymer ?
#
loop_
_entity_poly.entity_id
_entity_poly.type
_entity_poly.pdbx_seq_one_letter_code
_entity_poly.pdbx_strand_id
1 'polypeptide(L)'
;MTTVQHHTKRNNTTRKQEVKASVQKLASRAASRVKAVAAEKITPPNSAYQFEVSWLYISPSALPQIFKNALTVPILLDIIKCAATFFVEEMDLAVNYLENLTRVPRFDTLIMFLSSSDNADLVKIWDEVFDNEATPIEYAEKLDNLHTKYCPKR
;
A
#
# COMPACT_ATOMS: atom_id res chain seq x y z
N MET A 1 6.96 44.08 -57.74
CA MET A 1 7.79 44.10 -56.51
C MET A 1 6.91 43.91 -55.29
N THR A 2 7.33 42.96 -54.45
CA THR A 2 6.98 42.55 -53.07
C THR A 2 6.89 43.73 -52.06
N THR A 3 6.33 43.71 -50.83
CA THR A 3 5.88 42.71 -49.81
C THR A 3 5.20 43.52 -48.65
N VAL A 4 4.06 43.16 -48.03
CA VAL A 4 3.72 42.18 -46.94
C VAL A 4 3.77 42.70 -45.47
N GLN A 5 2.56 42.74 -44.87
CA GLN A 5 2.06 42.35 -43.52
C GLN A 5 2.69 42.77 -42.16
N HIS A 6 1.79 43.16 -41.24
CA HIS A 6 1.86 42.80 -39.81
C HIS A 6 0.47 42.97 -39.12
N HIS A 7 -0.16 41.91 -38.55
CA HIS A 7 -1.06 41.95 -37.35
C HIS A 7 -1.91 40.68 -37.06
N THR A 8 -1.37 39.45 -36.94
CA THR A 8 -2.21 38.29 -36.51
C THR A 8 -1.48 37.21 -35.70
N LYS A 9 -0.88 37.52 -34.54
CA LYS A 9 -0.17 36.46 -33.75
C LYS A 9 -0.40 36.43 -32.23
N ARG A 10 -1.05 37.41 -31.61
CA ARG A 10 -1.07 37.52 -30.13
C ARG A 10 -2.24 36.83 -29.42
N ASN A 11 -3.36 36.55 -30.12
CA ASN A 11 -4.63 36.21 -29.45
C ASN A 11 -4.87 34.69 -29.32
N ASN A 12 -4.16 33.87 -30.11
CA ASN A 12 -4.40 32.43 -30.19
C ASN A 12 -3.68 31.65 -29.07
N THR A 13 -2.62 32.23 -28.50
CA THR A 13 -1.79 31.58 -27.48
C THR A 13 -2.48 31.57 -26.11
N THR A 14 -3.11 32.69 -25.73
CA THR A 14 -3.78 32.85 -24.43
C THR A 14 -5.01 31.94 -24.29
N ARG A 15 -5.87 31.89 -25.31
CA ARG A 15 -7.05 31.01 -25.32
C ARG A 15 -6.67 29.52 -25.24
N LYS A 16 -5.56 29.12 -25.87
CA LYS A 16 -5.07 27.73 -25.82
C LYS A 16 -4.53 27.35 -24.43
N GLN A 17 -3.93 28.30 -23.71
CA GLN A 17 -3.47 28.08 -22.33
C GLN A 17 -4.64 28.01 -21.34
N GLU A 18 -5.66 28.86 -21.49
CA GLU A 18 -6.87 28.83 -20.66
C GLU A 18 -7.68 27.54 -20.84
N VAL A 19 -7.83 27.06 -22.08
CA VAL A 19 -8.51 25.78 -22.35
C VAL A 19 -7.73 24.61 -21.74
N LYS A 20 -6.39 24.60 -21.85
CA LYS A 20 -5.56 23.56 -21.20
C LYS A 20 -5.67 23.60 -19.68
N ALA A 21 -5.63 24.78 -19.07
CA ALA A 21 -5.80 24.95 -17.62
C ALA A 21 -7.19 24.51 -17.16
N SER A 22 -8.24 24.79 -17.95
CA SER A 22 -9.61 24.36 -17.68
C SER A 22 -9.78 22.84 -17.80
N VAL A 23 -9.20 22.22 -18.83
CA VAL A 23 -9.21 20.75 -19.00
C VAL A 23 -8.42 20.08 -17.89
N GLN A 24 -7.27 20.63 -17.49
CA GLN A 24 -6.48 20.10 -16.37
C GLN A 24 -7.22 20.21 -15.04
N LYS A 25 -7.87 21.36 -14.76
CA LYS A 25 -8.66 21.54 -13.54
C LYS A 25 -9.89 20.62 -13.52
N LEU A 26 -10.52 20.39 -14.67
CA LEU A 26 -11.63 19.44 -14.81
C LEU A 26 -11.15 18.00 -14.62
N ALA A 27 -10.00 17.63 -15.18
CA ALA A 27 -9.37 16.32 -14.98
C ALA A 27 -8.95 16.10 -13.53
N SER A 28 -8.36 17.10 -12.87
CA SER A 28 -8.04 17.03 -11.44
C SER A 28 -9.30 16.85 -10.59
N ARG A 29 -10.39 17.55 -10.92
CA ARG A 29 -11.67 17.41 -10.20
C ARG A 29 -12.31 16.04 -10.45
N ALA A 30 -12.20 15.50 -11.66
CA ALA A 30 -12.67 14.15 -11.97
C ALA A 30 -11.83 13.09 -11.24
N ALA A 31 -10.50 13.19 -11.26
CA ALA A 31 -9.60 12.29 -10.52
C ALA A 31 -9.84 12.36 -9.01
N SER A 32 -10.01 13.55 -8.42
CA SER A 32 -10.35 13.68 -7.00
C SER A 32 -11.71 13.06 -6.67
N ARG A 33 -12.69 13.14 -7.57
CA ARG A 33 -14.00 12.49 -7.39
C ARG A 33 -13.91 10.97 -7.52
N VAL A 34 -13.11 10.45 -8.45
CA VAL A 34 -12.87 8.99 -8.56
C VAL A 34 -12.19 8.47 -7.30
N LYS A 35 -11.18 9.17 -6.77
CA LYS A 35 -10.52 8.81 -5.50
C LYS A 35 -11.48 8.88 -4.31
N ALA A 36 -12.32 9.91 -4.23
CA ALA A 36 -13.32 10.06 -3.16
C ALA A 36 -14.41 8.96 -3.24
N VAL A 37 -14.90 8.65 -4.43
CA VAL A 37 -15.90 7.59 -4.65
C VAL A 37 -15.31 6.19 -4.42
N ALA A 38 -14.02 5.97 -4.72
CA ALA A 38 -13.32 4.74 -4.38
C ALA A 38 -13.13 4.58 -2.86
N ALA A 39 -12.83 5.68 -2.16
CA ALA A 39 -12.70 5.67 -0.70
C ALA A 39 -14.05 5.48 0.04
N GLU A 40 -15.16 6.01 -0.49
CA GLU A 40 -16.50 5.83 0.09
C GLU A 40 -17.11 4.45 -0.18
N LYS A 41 -16.56 3.66 -1.11
CA LYS A 41 -17.06 2.33 -1.49
C LYS A 41 -16.29 1.15 -0.89
N ILE A 42 -15.40 1.40 0.08
CA ILE A 42 -14.79 0.32 0.87
C ILE A 42 -15.68 0.10 2.09
N THR A 43 -16.86 -0.50 1.89
CA THR A 43 -17.59 -1.11 3.00
C THR A 43 -16.73 -2.24 3.56
N PRO A 44 -16.51 -2.32 4.88
CA PRO A 44 -15.81 -3.44 5.49
C PRO A 44 -16.41 -4.76 4.98
N PRO A 45 -15.60 -5.71 4.49
CA PRO A 45 -16.11 -6.93 3.88
C PRO A 45 -16.98 -7.67 4.89
N ASN A 46 -18.22 -7.99 4.49
CA ASN A 46 -19.21 -8.62 5.38
C ASN A 46 -19.10 -10.15 5.42
N SER A 47 -18.18 -10.72 4.65
CA SER A 47 -17.91 -12.15 4.58
C SER A 47 -16.43 -12.42 4.30
N ALA A 48 -15.96 -13.61 4.71
CA ALA A 48 -14.59 -14.06 4.46
C ALA A 48 -14.25 -14.10 2.95
N TYR A 49 -15.23 -14.47 2.12
CA TYR A 49 -15.05 -14.51 0.67
C TYR A 49 -14.89 -13.11 0.06
N GLN A 50 -15.63 -12.11 0.56
CA GLN A 50 -15.41 -10.72 0.15
C GLN A 50 -14.06 -10.20 0.63
N PHE A 51 -13.59 -10.62 1.81
CA PHE A 51 -12.25 -10.31 2.29
C PHE A 51 -11.19 -10.88 1.34
N GLU A 52 -11.25 -12.16 0.97
CA GLU A 52 -10.27 -12.79 0.07
C GLU A 52 -10.13 -12.06 -1.28
N VAL A 53 -11.23 -11.54 -1.84
CA VAL A 53 -11.23 -10.82 -3.13
C VAL A 53 -10.87 -9.33 -2.96
N SER A 54 -11.07 -8.75 -1.79
CA SER A 54 -10.98 -7.29 -1.55
C SER A 54 -9.85 -6.86 -0.63
N TRP A 55 -9.11 -7.79 -0.02
CA TRP A 55 -8.16 -7.46 1.04
C TRP A 55 -7.04 -6.54 0.56
N LEU A 56 -6.59 -6.65 -0.71
CA LEU A 56 -5.66 -5.70 -1.33
C LEU A 56 -6.18 -4.25 -1.39
N TYR A 57 -7.51 -4.05 -1.38
CA TYR A 57 -8.14 -2.73 -1.34
C TYR A 57 -8.33 -2.19 0.08
N ILE A 58 -8.03 -3.00 1.11
CA ILE A 58 -8.03 -2.51 2.49
C ILE A 58 -6.82 -1.60 2.64
N SER A 59 -7.03 -0.38 3.13
CA SER A 59 -5.90 0.48 3.47
C SER A 59 -5.10 -0.17 4.60
N PRO A 60 -3.75 -0.28 4.50
CA PRO A 60 -2.93 -0.79 5.59
C PRO A 60 -3.23 -0.12 6.94
N SER A 61 -3.52 1.18 6.91
CA SER A 61 -3.88 1.97 8.09
C SER A 61 -5.17 1.52 8.80
N ALA A 62 -6.04 0.77 8.14
CA ALA A 62 -7.28 0.25 8.70
C ALA A 62 -7.10 -1.09 9.43
N LEU A 63 -5.97 -1.79 9.23
CA LEU A 63 -5.71 -3.11 9.82
C LEU A 63 -5.83 -3.11 11.36
N PRO A 64 -5.28 -2.13 12.10
CA PRO A 64 -5.39 -2.12 13.56
C PRO A 64 -6.84 -2.10 14.06
N GLN A 65 -7.73 -1.42 13.33
CA GLN A 65 -9.15 -1.34 13.68
C GLN A 65 -9.91 -2.60 13.27
N ILE A 66 -9.70 -3.08 12.04
CA ILE A 66 -10.37 -4.28 11.50
C ILE A 66 -10.02 -5.51 12.35
N PHE A 67 -8.75 -5.66 12.72
CA PHE A 67 -8.24 -6.85 13.39
C PHE A 67 -8.12 -6.71 14.91
N LYS A 68 -8.61 -5.61 15.51
CA LYS A 68 -8.49 -5.31 16.95
C LYS A 68 -8.79 -6.50 17.87
N ASN A 69 -9.82 -7.27 17.54
CA ASN A 69 -10.22 -8.47 18.29
C ASN A 69 -10.24 -9.75 17.45
N ALA A 70 -9.92 -9.65 16.15
CA ALA A 70 -10.08 -10.74 15.18
C ALA A 70 -8.74 -11.32 14.69
N LEU A 71 -7.61 -10.68 14.99
CA LEU A 71 -6.30 -11.23 14.59
C LEU A 71 -6.01 -12.51 15.37
N THR A 72 -5.72 -13.58 14.64
CA THR A 72 -5.26 -14.87 15.16
C THR A 72 -3.94 -15.25 14.48
N VAL A 73 -3.20 -16.22 15.03
CA VAL A 73 -1.92 -16.68 14.45
C VAL A 73 -2.06 -17.11 12.99
N PRO A 74 -3.03 -17.97 12.60
CA PRO A 74 -3.17 -18.37 11.19
C PRO A 74 -3.42 -17.18 10.26
N ILE A 75 -4.33 -16.27 10.65
CA ILE A 75 -4.64 -15.08 9.86
C ILE A 75 -3.42 -14.17 9.71
N LEU A 76 -2.65 -13.99 10.79
CA LEU A 76 -1.41 -13.21 10.75
C LEU A 76 -0.41 -13.81 9.74
N LEU A 77 -0.17 -15.13 9.80
CA LEU A 77 0.74 -15.81 8.89
C LEU A 77 0.26 -15.75 7.44
N ASP A 78 -1.04 -15.90 7.20
CA ASP A 78 -1.62 -15.82 5.86
C ASP A 78 -1.46 -14.42 5.26
N ILE A 79 -1.68 -13.37 6.06
CA ILE A 79 -1.44 -11.98 5.62
C ILE A 79 0.04 -11.77 5.27
N ILE A 80 0.97 -12.29 6.08
CA ILE A 80 2.42 -12.15 5.83
C ILE A 80 2.83 -12.91 4.56
N LYS A 81 2.39 -14.17 4.40
CA LYS A 81 2.63 -14.96 3.18
C LYS A 81 2.08 -14.27 1.95
N CYS A 82 0.92 -13.64 2.08
CA CYS A 82 0.33 -12.95 0.96
C CYS A 82 0.99 -11.59 0.70
N ALA A 83 1.56 -10.91 1.70
CA ALA A 83 2.42 -9.75 1.48
C ALA A 83 3.72 -10.14 0.76
N ALA A 84 4.28 -11.32 1.09
CA ALA A 84 5.47 -11.85 0.44
C ALA A 84 5.26 -12.13 -1.06
N THR A 85 4.05 -12.51 -1.49
CA THR A 85 3.80 -12.87 -2.90
C THR A 85 3.83 -11.69 -3.87
N PHE A 86 3.60 -10.46 -3.39
CA PHE A 86 3.65 -9.24 -4.21
C PHE A 86 4.78 -8.28 -3.80
N PHE A 87 5.65 -8.71 -2.87
CA PHE A 87 6.65 -7.84 -2.25
C PHE A 87 7.60 -7.20 -3.29
N VAL A 88 7.97 -7.94 -4.32
CA VAL A 88 8.88 -7.49 -5.37
C VAL A 88 8.22 -6.43 -6.26
N GLU A 89 6.93 -6.58 -6.57
CA GLU A 89 6.21 -5.62 -7.41
C GLU A 89 5.78 -4.36 -6.65
N GLU A 90 5.31 -4.50 -5.41
CA GLU A 90 4.64 -3.45 -4.64
C GLU A 90 5.23 -3.34 -3.21
N MET A 91 6.54 -3.13 -3.13
CA MET A 91 7.31 -3.11 -1.88
C MET A 91 6.81 -2.08 -0.86
N ASP A 92 6.50 -0.85 -1.28
CA ASP A 92 5.97 0.19 -0.37
C ASP A 92 4.65 -0.26 0.28
N LEU A 93 3.78 -0.87 -0.51
CA LEU A 93 2.50 -1.38 -0.02
C LEU A 93 2.74 -2.52 0.97
N ALA A 94 3.59 -3.49 0.64
CA ALA A 94 3.90 -4.62 1.50
C ALA A 94 4.51 -4.17 2.84
N VAL A 95 5.48 -3.26 2.81
CA VAL A 95 6.09 -2.67 4.01
C VAL A 95 5.04 -1.93 4.84
N ASN A 96 4.14 -1.18 4.22
CA ASN A 96 3.03 -0.52 4.93
C ASN A 96 2.07 -1.53 5.59
N TYR A 97 1.78 -2.65 4.95
CA TYR A 97 0.98 -3.74 5.54
C TYR A 97 1.66 -4.32 6.78
N LEU A 98 2.94 -4.69 6.65
CA LEU A 98 3.74 -5.22 7.76
C LEU A 98 3.80 -4.22 8.91
N GLU A 99 4.08 -2.94 8.62
CA GLU A 99 4.15 -1.91 9.66
C GLU A 99 2.82 -1.75 10.41
N ASN A 100 1.69 -1.66 9.69
CA ASN A 100 0.40 -1.47 10.33
C ASN A 100 -0.11 -2.71 11.06
N LEU A 101 0.29 -3.92 10.65
CA LEU A 101 0.04 -5.14 11.41
C LEU A 101 0.68 -5.08 12.81
N THR A 102 1.90 -4.53 12.94
CA THR A 102 2.54 -4.38 14.25
C THR A 102 1.78 -3.45 15.21
N ARG A 103 0.87 -2.62 14.69
CA ARG A 103 0.04 -1.70 15.47
C ARG A 103 -1.27 -2.32 15.95
N VAL A 104 -1.57 -3.57 15.57
CA VAL A 104 -2.74 -4.29 16.05
C VAL A 104 -2.51 -4.65 17.54
N PRO A 105 -3.41 -4.30 18.49
CA PRO A 105 -3.16 -4.48 19.92
C PRO A 105 -2.78 -5.90 20.39
N ARG A 106 -3.17 -6.93 19.63
CA ARG A 106 -2.87 -8.33 19.95
C ARG A 106 -1.60 -8.85 19.28
N PHE A 107 -0.95 -8.06 18.42
CA PHE A 107 0.19 -8.49 17.61
C PHE A 107 1.31 -9.11 18.46
N ASP A 108 1.81 -8.39 19.47
CA ASP A 108 2.90 -8.87 20.33
C ASP A 108 2.54 -10.18 21.04
N THR A 109 1.28 -10.31 21.44
CA THR A 109 0.77 -11.54 22.07
C THR A 109 0.81 -12.71 21.09
N LEU A 110 0.40 -12.50 19.84
CA LEU A 110 0.44 -13.53 18.81
C LEU A 110 1.86 -13.95 18.47
N ILE A 111 2.78 -12.99 18.30
CA ILE A 111 4.20 -13.27 18.05
C ILE A 111 4.81 -14.08 19.19
N MET A 112 4.47 -13.75 20.45
CA MET A 112 4.96 -14.49 21.62
C MET A 112 4.45 -15.94 21.66
N PHE A 113 3.22 -16.20 21.19
CA PHE A 113 2.59 -17.52 21.22
C PHE A 113 2.75 -18.35 19.93
N LEU A 114 3.54 -17.90 18.95
CA LEU A 114 3.85 -18.73 17.78
C LEU A 114 4.50 -20.05 18.21
N SER A 115 4.04 -21.15 17.63
CA SER A 115 4.71 -22.44 17.77
C SER A 115 6.12 -22.40 17.16
N SER A 116 6.97 -23.36 17.51
CA SER A 116 8.32 -23.42 16.92
C SER A 116 8.30 -23.59 15.40
N SER A 117 7.32 -24.31 14.85
CA SER A 117 7.15 -24.47 13.40
C SER A 117 6.67 -23.18 12.74
N ASP A 118 5.66 -22.52 13.33
CA ASP A 118 5.15 -21.25 12.79
C ASP A 118 6.24 -20.16 12.79
N ASN A 119 7.05 -20.13 13.84
CA ASN A 119 8.18 -19.21 13.93
C ASN A 119 9.26 -19.52 12.89
N ALA A 120 9.57 -20.80 12.65
CA ALA A 120 10.53 -21.20 11.62
C ALA A 120 10.04 -20.84 10.21
N ASP A 121 8.75 -21.04 9.92
CA ASP A 121 8.14 -20.64 8.66
C ASP A 121 8.18 -19.11 8.48
N LEU A 122 7.90 -18.35 9.54
CA LEU A 122 7.97 -16.91 9.52
C LEU A 122 9.40 -16.40 9.25
N VAL A 123 10.40 -16.91 9.97
CA VAL A 123 11.82 -16.58 9.75
C VAL A 123 12.23 -16.89 8.31
N LYS A 124 11.82 -18.04 7.79
CA LYS A 124 12.12 -18.42 6.40
C LYS A 124 11.57 -17.40 5.39
N ILE A 125 10.34 -16.92 5.58
CA ILE A 125 9.76 -15.90 4.70
C ILE A 125 10.56 -14.60 4.77
N TRP A 126 10.98 -14.19 5.97
CA TRP A 126 11.82 -13.01 6.15
C TRP A 126 13.15 -13.13 5.41
N ASP A 127 13.90 -14.20 5.66
CA ASP A 127 15.21 -14.43 5.06
C ASP A 127 15.16 -14.57 3.53
N GLU A 128 14.14 -15.25 2.98
CA GLU A 128 14.06 -15.54 1.55
C GLU A 128 13.43 -14.41 0.72
N VAL A 129 12.51 -13.62 1.30
CA VAL A 129 11.70 -12.66 0.54
C VAL A 129 12.00 -11.22 0.94
N PHE A 130 12.02 -10.92 2.24
CA PHE A 130 12.08 -9.54 2.72
C PHE A 130 13.52 -9.04 2.89
N ASP A 131 14.43 -9.90 3.33
CA ASP A 131 15.85 -9.60 3.54
C ASP A 131 16.68 -9.87 2.27
N ASN A 132 16.14 -9.48 1.11
CA ASN A 132 16.83 -9.63 -0.17
C ASN A 132 17.90 -8.54 -0.36
N GLU A 133 19.10 -8.91 -0.84
CA GLU A 133 20.18 -7.96 -1.17
C GLU A 133 19.78 -6.89 -2.19
N ALA A 134 18.77 -7.15 -3.02
CA ALA A 134 18.22 -6.20 -3.99
C ALA A 134 17.33 -5.11 -3.37
N THR A 135 17.05 -5.18 -2.06
CA THR A 135 16.19 -4.23 -1.36
C THR A 135 16.84 -2.83 -1.32
N PRO A 136 16.12 -1.78 -1.77
CA PRO A 136 16.63 -0.42 -1.66
C PRO A 136 16.93 -0.03 -0.21
N ILE A 137 18.00 0.73 0.00
CA ILE A 137 18.46 1.18 1.33
C ILE A 137 17.34 1.89 2.12
N GLU A 138 16.44 2.59 1.42
CA GLU A 138 15.28 3.29 2.01
C GLU A 138 14.33 2.36 2.78
N TYR A 139 14.22 1.09 2.36
CA TYR A 139 13.40 0.09 3.03
C TYR A 139 14.21 -0.81 3.95
N ALA A 140 15.52 -0.95 3.73
CA ALA A 140 16.39 -1.83 4.51
C ALA A 140 16.30 -1.55 6.03
N GLU A 141 16.38 -0.28 6.46
CA GLU A 141 16.26 0.06 7.88
C GLU A 141 14.85 -0.23 8.43
N LYS A 142 13.80 0.01 7.63
CA LYS A 142 12.43 -0.31 8.05
C LYS A 142 12.22 -1.81 8.18
N LEU A 143 12.73 -2.59 7.24
CA LEU A 143 12.61 -4.04 7.21
C LEU A 143 13.41 -4.67 8.35
N ASP A 144 14.62 -4.19 8.64
CA ASP A 144 15.40 -4.64 9.80
C ASP A 144 14.64 -4.40 11.12
N ASN A 145 14.08 -3.20 11.30
CA ASN A 145 13.24 -2.89 12.46
C ASN A 145 11.99 -3.77 12.54
N LEU A 146 11.34 -4.08 11.41
CA LEU A 146 10.20 -4.98 11.38
C LEU A 146 10.63 -6.42 11.66
N HIS A 147 11.74 -6.89 11.12
CA HIS A 147 12.26 -8.24 11.35
C HIS A 147 12.44 -8.51 12.84
N THR A 148 12.98 -7.56 13.60
CA THR A 148 13.11 -7.72 15.07
C THR A 148 11.77 -7.85 15.82
N LYS A 149 10.68 -7.31 15.27
CA LYS A 149 9.32 -7.41 15.85
C LYS A 149 8.63 -8.71 15.49
N TYR A 150 8.81 -9.19 14.27
CA TYR A 150 8.19 -10.42 13.78
C TYR A 150 8.97 -11.67 14.21
N CYS A 151 10.30 -11.58 14.27
CA CYS A 151 11.22 -12.66 14.61
C CYS A 151 12.07 -12.31 15.84
N PRO A 152 11.47 -12.09 17.03
CA PRO A 152 12.22 -11.78 18.23
C PRO A 152 13.12 -12.96 18.61
N LYS A 153 14.36 -12.66 19.06
CA LYS A 153 15.28 -13.68 19.59
C LYS A 153 14.65 -14.28 20.87
N ARG A 154 14.26 -15.55 20.79
CA ARG A 154 13.69 -16.32 21.91
C ARG A 154 14.76 -17.05 22.72
#